data_AF-A0A7X7NGN4-F1
#
_entry.id   AF-A0A7X7NGN4-F1
#
_cell.length_a   1.000
_cell.length_b   1.000
_cell.length_c   1.000
_cell.angle_alpha   90.00
_cell.angle_beta   90.00
_cell.angle_gamma   90.00
#
_symmetry.space_group_name_H-M   'P 1'
#
loop_
_entity.id
_entity.type
_entity.pdbx_description
1 polymer ?
#
loop_
_entity_poly.entity_id
_entity_poly.type
_entity_poly.pdbx_seq_one_letter_code
_entity_poly.pdbx_strand_id
1 'polypeptide(L)'
;MKLSLISILIIVVQLTAADIVIVPQLQDFAIFDQYEQPLSDTEKNRFPPFSPFQVIKRNELMGDQITEAVRLSCQGRTYYLPKKNKSTDKLLLKALVNCSILNDSVLLKKDIKVYTGSTSGTPSFTIKADQQVIRVFRHGNNHYLLTSGQNGRYGWYSGSADVFHAGKTTVKATSARQNDLAGVEQIVKKRIQAVNETYNSIFGYFNQMTNQDKLIPSWTVVTVKSAIQCRLSGSSQVTGQLEQSTRYIVQDIEQSLLGKPYSVSYKSGLIEIGPREN
;
A
#
# COMPACT_ATOMS: atom_id res chain seq x y z
N MET A 1 -18.53 -8.04 48.19
CA MET A 1 -17.76 -8.65 47.09
C MET A 1 -18.31 -8.14 45.77
N LYS A 2 -17.63 -7.20 45.09
CA LYS A 2 -17.98 -6.77 43.74
C LYS A 2 -16.98 -7.40 42.77
N LEU A 3 -17.41 -8.38 41.99
CA LEU A 3 -16.63 -8.89 40.85
C LEU A 3 -16.59 -7.78 39.79
N SER A 4 -15.39 -7.26 39.53
CA SER A 4 -15.13 -6.37 38.40
C SER A 4 -14.95 -7.24 37.16
N LEU A 5 -15.92 -7.23 36.24
CA LEU A 5 -15.76 -7.81 34.92
C LEU A 5 -14.72 -6.98 34.15
N ILE A 6 -13.56 -7.58 33.90
CA ILE A 6 -12.57 -7.07 32.94
C ILE A 6 -13.06 -7.50 31.55
N SER A 7 -13.70 -6.59 30.83
CA SER A 7 -13.98 -6.77 29.40
C SER A 7 -12.67 -6.69 28.62
N ILE A 8 -12.15 -7.84 28.21
CA ILE A 8 -11.03 -7.92 27.26
C ILE A 8 -11.56 -7.48 25.90
N LEU A 9 -11.22 -6.25 25.51
CA LEU A 9 -11.48 -5.71 24.19
C LEU A 9 -10.48 -6.36 23.23
N ILE A 10 -10.90 -7.40 22.52
CA ILE A 10 -10.11 -8.02 21.44
C ILE A 10 -10.16 -7.06 20.25
N ILE A 11 -9.09 -6.30 20.05
CA ILE A 11 -8.86 -5.55 18.81
C ILE A 11 -8.49 -6.57 17.74
N VAL A 12 -9.47 -6.95 16.92
CA VAL A 12 -9.22 -7.75 15.72
C VAL A 12 -8.56 -6.81 14.71
N VAL A 13 -7.23 -6.83 14.64
CA VAL A 13 -6.49 -6.25 13.52
C VAL A 13 -6.87 -7.07 12.28
N GLN A 14 -7.79 -6.54 11.47
CA GLN A 14 -8.12 -7.13 10.18
C GLN A 14 -6.87 -7.03 9.30
N LEU A 15 -6.10 -8.12 9.21
CA LEU A 15 -5.09 -8.23 8.16
C LEU A 15 -5.84 -8.19 6.82
N THR A 16 -5.56 -7.14 6.04
CA THR A 16 -6.12 -7.00 4.71
C THR A 16 -5.54 -8.11 3.83
N ALA A 17 -6.40 -9.02 3.40
CA ALA A 17 -6.06 -10.03 2.41
C ALA A 17 -5.99 -9.37 1.03
N ALA A 18 -4.92 -9.63 0.29
CA ALA A 18 -4.67 -9.04 -1.01
C ALA A 18 -4.12 -10.09 -1.98
N ASP A 19 -4.51 -9.98 -3.25
CA ASP A 19 -3.88 -10.72 -4.34
C ASP A 19 -2.66 -9.94 -4.81
N ILE A 20 -1.52 -10.61 -5.04
CA ILE A 20 -0.25 -9.96 -5.38
C ILE A 20 0.39 -10.63 -6.59
N VAL A 21 0.92 -9.80 -7.49
CA VAL A 21 1.76 -10.22 -8.60
C VAL A 21 3.17 -9.65 -8.36
N ILE A 22 4.18 -10.52 -8.42
CA ILE A 22 5.58 -10.11 -8.34
C ILE A 22 6.10 -9.95 -9.77
N VAL A 23 6.47 -8.73 -10.15
CA VAL A 23 6.94 -8.41 -11.51
C VAL A 23 8.48 -8.52 -11.52
N PRO A 24 9.09 -9.52 -12.21
CA PRO A 24 10.53 -9.72 -12.15
C PRO A 24 11.33 -8.53 -12.71
N GLN A 25 10.93 -8.02 -13.87
CA GLN A 25 11.46 -6.83 -14.53
C GLN A 25 10.29 -6.12 -15.19
N LEU A 26 10.10 -4.83 -14.92
CA LEU A 26 8.97 -4.07 -15.49
C LEU A 26 9.14 -3.82 -17.00
N GLN A 27 10.38 -3.83 -17.49
CA GLN A 27 10.72 -3.57 -18.89
C GLN A 27 10.12 -4.62 -19.82
N ASP A 28 9.92 -5.85 -19.32
CA ASP A 28 9.34 -6.96 -20.07
C ASP A 28 7.82 -6.85 -20.27
N PHE A 29 7.18 -5.85 -19.66
CA PHE A 29 5.73 -5.68 -19.67
C PHE A 29 5.31 -4.30 -20.18
N ALA A 30 4.18 -4.30 -20.90
CA ALA A 30 3.47 -3.08 -21.25
C ALA A 30 2.62 -2.68 -20.03
N ILE A 31 3.14 -1.78 -19.20
CA ILE A 31 2.45 -1.25 -18.03
C ILE A 31 2.08 0.19 -18.31
N PHE A 32 0.87 0.54 -17.94
CA PHE A 32 0.29 1.87 -18.12
C PHE A 32 0.03 2.49 -16.75
N ASP A 33 0.13 3.82 -16.67
CA ASP A 33 -0.18 4.58 -15.46
C ASP A 33 -1.69 4.72 -15.23
N GLN A 34 -2.08 5.50 -14.22
CA GLN A 34 -3.48 5.74 -13.87
C GLN A 34 -4.29 6.47 -14.97
N TYR A 35 -3.62 7.12 -15.91
CA TYR A 35 -4.22 7.81 -17.07
C TYR A 35 -4.16 6.96 -18.34
N GLU A 36 -3.81 5.67 -18.20
CA GLU A 36 -3.67 4.74 -19.31
C GLU A 36 -2.60 5.17 -20.32
N GLN A 37 -1.58 5.89 -19.86
CA GLN A 37 -0.40 6.22 -20.66
C GLN A 37 0.70 5.19 -20.40
N PRO A 38 1.39 4.70 -21.45
CA PRO A 38 2.45 3.71 -21.27
C PRO A 38 3.59 4.31 -20.45
N LEU A 39 4.07 3.56 -19.45
CA LEU A 39 5.21 4.00 -18.64
C LEU A 39 6.47 4.09 -19.51
N SER A 40 7.17 5.21 -19.39
CA SER A 40 8.51 5.38 -19.97
C SER A 40 9.55 4.48 -19.30
N ASP A 41 10.66 4.21 -19.97
CA ASP A 41 11.76 3.41 -19.38
C ASP A 41 12.31 4.06 -18.11
N THR A 42 12.38 5.39 -18.07
CA THR A 42 12.79 6.13 -16.86
C THR A 42 11.84 5.87 -15.68
N GLU A 43 10.54 5.77 -15.93
CA GLU A 43 9.56 5.45 -14.90
C GLU A 43 9.64 4.00 -14.47
N LYS A 44 9.79 3.07 -15.42
CA LYS A 44 9.98 1.64 -15.13
C LYS A 44 11.24 1.39 -14.31
N ASN A 45 12.32 2.12 -14.55
CA ASN A 45 13.59 2.00 -13.83
C ASN A 45 13.51 2.46 -12.37
N ARG A 46 12.44 3.15 -11.95
CA ARG A 46 12.20 3.48 -10.53
C ARG A 46 11.79 2.27 -9.71
N PHE A 47 11.36 1.19 -10.35
CA PHE A 47 10.94 -0.03 -9.68
C PHE A 47 12.10 -1.01 -9.60
N PRO A 48 12.50 -1.45 -8.39
CA PRO A 48 13.46 -2.52 -8.26
C PRO A 48 12.93 -3.82 -8.92
N PRO A 49 13.83 -4.68 -9.42
CA PRO A 49 13.46 -6.02 -9.84
C PRO A 49 12.65 -6.76 -8.77
N PHE A 50 11.70 -7.57 -9.21
CA PHE A 50 10.77 -8.31 -8.35
C PHE A 50 9.86 -7.40 -7.50
N SER A 51 9.48 -6.23 -8.02
CA SER A 51 8.54 -5.36 -7.32
C SER A 51 7.15 -6.02 -7.21
N PRO A 52 6.52 -5.98 -6.01
CA PRO A 52 5.17 -6.51 -5.82
C PRO A 52 4.11 -5.48 -6.22
N PHE A 53 3.12 -5.93 -6.97
CA PHE A 53 1.94 -5.18 -7.38
C PHE A 53 0.72 -5.86 -6.78
N GLN A 54 -0.09 -5.09 -6.05
CA GLN A 54 -1.35 -5.58 -5.54
C GLN A 54 -2.40 -5.58 -6.65
N VAL A 55 -3.07 -6.70 -6.85
CA VAL A 55 -4.17 -6.82 -7.80
C VAL A 55 -5.42 -6.19 -7.19
N ILE A 56 -5.90 -5.13 -7.84
CA ILE A 56 -7.14 -4.44 -7.46
C ILE A 56 -8.33 -5.07 -8.17
N LYS A 57 -8.19 -5.32 -9.48
CA LYS A 57 -9.26 -5.87 -10.31
C LYS A 57 -8.66 -6.68 -11.46
N ARG A 58 -9.12 -7.93 -11.62
CA ARG A 58 -8.58 -8.88 -12.61
C ARG A 58 -9.13 -8.71 -14.02
N ASN A 59 -10.37 -8.23 -14.14
CA ASN A 59 -11.05 -8.08 -15.42
C ASN A 59 -11.58 -6.65 -15.51
N GLU A 60 -10.87 -5.81 -16.23
CA GLU A 60 -11.27 -4.42 -16.47
C GLU A 60 -10.99 -4.05 -17.92
N LEU A 61 -11.90 -3.29 -18.52
CA LEU A 61 -11.67 -2.67 -19.82
C LEU A 61 -11.01 -1.31 -19.58
N MET A 62 -9.99 -1.02 -20.37
CA MET A 62 -9.38 0.31 -20.45
C MET A 62 -10.36 1.31 -21.09
N GLY A 63 -9.97 2.58 -21.17
CA GLY A 63 -10.76 3.70 -21.69
C GLY A 63 -11.23 3.49 -23.13
N ASP A 64 -10.54 2.68 -23.92
CA ASP A 64 -10.96 2.26 -25.27
C ASP A 64 -12.15 1.29 -25.29
N GLN A 65 -12.58 0.79 -24.13
CA GLN A 65 -13.65 -0.20 -23.95
C GLN A 65 -13.44 -1.53 -24.70
N ILE A 66 -12.21 -1.81 -25.15
CA ILE A 66 -11.88 -3.00 -25.94
C ILE A 66 -10.72 -3.75 -25.28
N THR A 67 -9.74 -3.03 -24.75
CA THR A 67 -8.53 -3.63 -24.17
C THR A 67 -8.80 -4.14 -22.76
N GLU A 68 -8.81 -5.46 -22.60
CA GLU A 68 -8.82 -6.07 -21.27
C GLU A 68 -7.47 -5.88 -20.55
N ALA A 69 -7.55 -5.48 -19.29
CA ALA A 69 -6.43 -5.26 -18.40
C ALA A 69 -6.71 -5.74 -16.98
N VAL A 70 -5.62 -5.87 -16.23
CA VAL A 70 -5.63 -6.01 -14.78
C VAL A 70 -5.29 -4.66 -14.18
N ARG A 71 -6.12 -4.15 -13.28
CA ARG A 71 -5.81 -2.98 -12.46
C ARG A 71 -4.97 -3.41 -11.27
N LEU A 72 -3.84 -2.73 -11.10
CA LEU A 72 -2.85 -2.98 -10.07
C LEU A 72 -2.65 -1.71 -9.22
N SER A 73 -2.21 -1.88 -7.97
CA SER A 73 -1.67 -0.80 -7.12
C SER A 73 -0.24 -1.14 -6.69
N CYS A 74 0.64 -0.16 -6.77
CA CYS A 74 2.00 -0.23 -6.26
C CYS A 74 2.41 1.16 -5.78
N GLN A 75 2.99 1.27 -4.58
CA GLN A 75 3.47 2.54 -4.00
C GLN A 75 2.41 3.67 -4.04
N GLY A 76 1.14 3.33 -3.80
CA GLY A 76 0.02 4.27 -3.77
C GLY A 76 -0.39 4.84 -5.13
N ARG A 77 0.04 4.21 -6.22
CA ARG A 77 -0.32 4.55 -7.59
C ARG A 77 -1.03 3.39 -8.26
N THR A 78 -2.02 3.73 -9.09
CA THR A 78 -2.73 2.76 -9.91
C THR A 78 -1.99 2.55 -11.23
N TYR A 79 -1.94 1.29 -11.66
CA TYR A 79 -1.36 0.87 -12.92
C TYR A 79 -2.30 -0.09 -13.64
N TYR A 80 -2.18 -0.16 -14.96
CA TYR A 80 -2.89 -1.13 -15.79
C TYR A 80 -1.91 -2.03 -16.51
N LEU A 81 -2.20 -3.33 -16.49
CA LEU A 81 -1.45 -4.35 -17.19
C LEU A 81 -2.37 -5.06 -18.20
N PRO A 82 -2.28 -4.75 -19.50
CA PRO A 82 -3.15 -5.33 -20.52
C PRO A 82 -2.90 -6.83 -20.72
N LYS A 83 -3.97 -7.61 -20.85
CA LYS A 83 -3.92 -9.07 -21.10
C LYS A 83 -3.69 -9.43 -22.56
N LYS A 84 -2.79 -8.71 -23.23
CA LYS A 84 -2.59 -8.83 -24.68
C LYS A 84 -1.46 -9.78 -25.07
N ASN A 85 -0.67 -10.31 -24.12
CA ASN A 85 0.48 -11.15 -24.44
C ASN A 85 0.68 -12.33 -23.49
N LYS A 86 1.33 -13.40 -24.01
CA LYS A 86 1.64 -14.64 -23.28
C LYS A 86 2.46 -14.41 -22.01
N SER A 87 3.28 -13.35 -21.97
CA SER A 87 4.11 -13.02 -20.81
C SER A 87 3.25 -12.52 -19.64
N THR A 88 2.27 -11.67 -19.92
CA THR A 88 1.30 -11.16 -18.94
C THR A 88 0.46 -12.30 -18.40
N ASP A 89 -0.06 -13.18 -19.26
CA ASP A 89 -0.86 -14.32 -18.79
C ASP A 89 -0.05 -15.24 -17.87
N LYS A 90 1.20 -15.55 -18.25
CA LYS A 90 2.11 -16.34 -17.40
C LYS A 90 2.41 -15.65 -16.06
N LEU A 91 2.52 -14.33 -16.05
CA LEU A 91 2.73 -13.55 -14.83
C LEU A 91 1.47 -13.61 -13.93
N LEU A 92 0.29 -13.42 -14.50
CA LEU A 92 -0.99 -13.44 -13.78
C LEU A 92 -1.35 -14.84 -13.25
N LEU A 93 -0.96 -15.90 -13.95
CA LEU A 93 -1.08 -17.29 -13.47
C LEU A 93 -0.24 -17.56 -12.21
N LYS A 94 0.82 -16.78 -12.00
CA LYS A 94 1.68 -16.84 -10.81
C LYS A 94 1.25 -15.86 -9.71
N ALA A 95 0.09 -15.22 -9.85
CA ALA A 95 -0.44 -14.34 -8.82
C ALA A 95 -0.65 -15.12 -7.53
N LEU A 96 -0.18 -14.55 -6.43
CA LEU A 96 -0.34 -15.07 -5.09
C LEU A 96 -1.68 -14.57 -4.57
N VAL A 97 -2.51 -15.47 -4.08
CA VAL A 97 -3.85 -15.15 -3.59
C VAL A 97 -3.86 -15.11 -2.07
N ASN A 98 -4.72 -14.27 -1.49
CA ASN A 98 -4.90 -14.16 -0.03
C ASN A 98 -3.60 -13.86 0.74
N CYS A 99 -2.74 -12.99 0.20
CA CYS A 99 -1.58 -12.51 0.92
C CYS A 99 -1.99 -11.59 2.07
N SER A 100 -1.37 -11.78 3.23
CA SER A 100 -1.51 -10.88 4.37
C SER A 100 -0.59 -9.67 4.20
N ILE A 101 -1.13 -8.47 4.02
CA ILE A 101 -0.31 -7.24 3.96
C ILE A 101 0.25 -6.93 5.35
N LEU A 102 1.55 -6.65 5.43
CA LEU A 102 2.26 -6.32 6.68
C LEU A 102 2.76 -4.88 6.67
N ASN A 103 3.47 -4.49 5.60
CA ASN A 103 4.04 -3.16 5.38
C ASN A 103 4.74 -2.54 6.62
N ASP A 104 5.42 -3.37 7.39
CA ASP A 104 6.08 -2.95 8.63
C ASP A 104 7.58 -3.12 8.58
N SER A 105 8.26 -2.35 9.44
CA SER A 105 9.70 -2.38 9.51
C SER A 105 10.16 -3.08 10.77
N VAL A 106 11.08 -4.02 10.59
CA VAL A 106 11.60 -4.88 11.66
C VAL A 106 13.11 -4.98 11.56
N LEU A 107 13.75 -5.29 12.69
CA LEU A 107 15.16 -5.65 12.73
C LEU A 107 15.30 -7.18 12.70
N LEU A 108 16.43 -7.65 12.16
CA LEU A 108 16.79 -9.07 12.10
C LEU A 108 17.69 -9.46 13.27
N LYS A 109 17.35 -10.50 14.02
CA LYS A 109 18.21 -11.03 15.11
C LYS A 109 19.45 -11.77 14.63
N LYS A 110 19.44 -12.23 13.37
CA LYS A 110 20.48 -13.07 12.78
C LYS A 110 20.53 -12.87 11.28
N ASP A 111 21.65 -13.25 10.67
CA ASP A 111 21.78 -13.32 9.22
C ASP A 111 20.68 -14.23 8.64
N ILE A 112 20.04 -13.76 7.57
CA ILE A 112 19.08 -14.57 6.82
C ILE A 112 19.44 -14.60 5.34
N LYS A 113 19.12 -15.73 4.72
CA LYS A 113 19.18 -15.88 3.27
C LYS A 113 17.79 -15.64 2.71
N VAL A 114 17.71 -14.77 1.70
CA VAL A 114 16.48 -14.45 0.99
C VAL A 114 16.63 -14.77 -0.49
N TYR A 115 15.52 -15.13 -1.13
CA TYR A 115 15.49 -15.65 -2.49
C TYR A 115 14.63 -14.74 -3.38
N THR A 116 15.11 -14.42 -4.59
CA THR A 116 14.34 -13.54 -5.49
C THR A 116 13.09 -14.22 -6.06
N GLY A 117 13.03 -15.56 -6.06
CA GLY A 117 11.83 -16.34 -6.37
C GLY A 117 11.35 -17.18 -5.20
N SER A 118 10.16 -17.78 -5.33
CA SER A 118 9.50 -18.56 -4.28
C SER A 118 10.08 -19.98 -4.08
N THR A 119 11.07 -20.38 -4.89
CA THR A 119 11.65 -21.73 -4.87
C THR A 119 13.17 -21.71 -4.64
N SER A 120 13.65 -22.77 -3.98
CA SER A 120 15.06 -23.09 -3.83
C SER A 120 15.71 -23.33 -5.19
N GLY A 121 16.67 -22.49 -5.58
CA GLY A 121 17.31 -22.50 -6.90
C GLY A 121 17.29 -21.14 -7.59
N THR A 122 16.47 -20.22 -7.10
CA THR A 122 16.50 -18.81 -7.54
C THR A 122 17.69 -18.05 -6.93
N PRO A 123 18.17 -16.97 -7.57
CA PRO A 123 19.20 -16.12 -7.01
C PRO A 123 18.87 -15.72 -5.58
N SER A 124 19.88 -15.72 -4.72
CA SER A 124 19.72 -15.41 -3.31
C SER A 124 20.73 -14.39 -2.86
N PHE A 125 20.42 -13.71 -1.76
CA PHE A 125 21.33 -12.80 -1.10
C PHE A 125 21.15 -12.91 0.41
N THR A 126 22.17 -12.49 1.15
CA THR A 126 22.15 -12.50 2.60
C THR A 126 21.85 -11.11 3.12
N ILE A 127 20.88 -11.02 4.04
CA ILE A 127 20.63 -9.82 4.83
C ILE A 127 21.23 -10.07 6.20
N LYS A 128 22.04 -9.13 6.69
CA LYS A 128 22.81 -9.29 7.93
C LYS A 128 21.96 -9.07 9.17
N ALA A 129 22.38 -9.65 10.28
CA ALA A 129 21.85 -9.34 11.61
C ALA A 129 21.86 -7.82 11.86
N ASP A 130 20.92 -7.36 12.67
CA ASP A 130 20.67 -5.96 13.03
C ASP A 130 20.33 -5.02 11.87
N GLN A 131 20.19 -5.54 10.64
CA GLN A 131 19.68 -4.75 9.53
C GLN A 131 18.17 -4.59 9.60
N GLN A 132 17.73 -3.38 9.23
CA GLN A 132 16.32 -3.05 9.09
C GLN A 132 15.78 -3.54 7.76
N VAL A 133 14.71 -4.31 7.81
CA VAL A 133 13.96 -4.77 6.63
C VAL A 133 12.51 -4.31 6.74
N ILE A 134 11.84 -4.28 5.60
CA ILE A 134 10.39 -4.07 5.52
C ILE A 134 9.76 -5.41 5.18
N ARG A 135 8.86 -5.91 6.02
CA ARG A 135 7.99 -7.03 5.65
C ARG A 135 6.84 -6.45 4.85
N VAL A 136 6.82 -6.74 3.55
CA VAL A 136 5.81 -6.19 2.64
C VAL A 136 4.50 -6.95 2.83
N PHE A 137 4.55 -8.27 2.66
CA PHE A 137 3.42 -9.15 2.85
C PHE A 137 3.88 -10.56 3.26
N ARG A 138 2.91 -11.38 3.66
CA ARG A 138 3.11 -12.79 3.98
C ARG A 138 2.18 -13.66 3.14
N HIS A 139 2.70 -14.77 2.63
CA HIS A 139 1.92 -15.79 1.94
C HIS A 139 2.24 -17.16 2.56
N GLY A 140 1.24 -17.74 3.24
CA GLY A 140 1.46 -18.88 4.14
C GLY A 140 2.44 -18.51 5.25
N ASN A 141 3.52 -19.28 5.40
CA ASN A 141 4.59 -19.02 6.37
C ASN A 141 5.75 -18.17 5.83
N ASN A 142 5.70 -17.81 4.54
CA ASN A 142 6.76 -17.09 3.87
C ASN A 142 6.54 -15.59 3.94
N HIS A 143 7.60 -14.84 4.22
CA HIS A 143 7.60 -13.39 4.26
C HIS A 143 8.26 -12.84 3.01
N TYR A 144 7.62 -11.86 2.37
CA TYR A 144 8.23 -11.11 1.29
C TYR A 144 8.84 -9.83 1.87
N LEU A 145 10.15 -9.69 1.72
CA LEU A 145 10.95 -8.67 2.37
C LEU A 145 11.50 -7.68 1.36
N LEU A 146 11.64 -6.43 1.78
CA LEU A 146 12.39 -5.39 1.11
C LEU A 146 13.52 -4.91 2.03
N THR A 147 14.76 -4.89 1.54
CA THR A 147 15.88 -4.31 2.29
C THR A 147 15.75 -2.78 2.37
N SER A 148 16.00 -2.20 3.54
CA SER A 148 16.00 -0.74 3.70
C SER A 148 17.27 -0.12 3.09
N GLY A 149 17.15 1.02 2.39
CA GLY A 149 18.29 1.78 1.83
C GLY A 149 18.15 2.11 0.33
N GLN A 150 19.17 2.75 -0.24
CA GLN A 150 19.15 3.26 -1.63
C GLN A 150 19.09 2.16 -2.71
N ASN A 151 19.49 0.92 -2.38
CA ASN A 151 19.44 -0.24 -3.26
C ASN A 151 18.45 -1.28 -2.72
N GLY A 152 17.19 -0.88 -2.53
CA GLY A 152 16.14 -1.78 -2.05
C GLY A 152 16.02 -3.03 -2.92
N ARG A 153 16.15 -4.21 -2.33
CA ARG A 153 16.02 -5.50 -3.00
C ARG A 153 14.90 -6.31 -2.37
N TYR A 154 14.05 -6.87 -3.22
CA TYR A 154 12.99 -7.76 -2.78
C TYR A 154 13.45 -9.22 -2.71
N GLY A 155 12.90 -9.97 -1.77
CA GLY A 155 13.15 -11.40 -1.65
C GLY A 155 12.26 -12.12 -0.65
N TRP A 156 12.11 -13.42 -0.86
CA TRP A 156 11.40 -14.35 -0.01
C TRP A 156 12.27 -14.84 1.14
N TYR A 157 11.70 -14.81 2.34
CA TYR A 157 12.21 -15.49 3.51
C TYR A 157 11.23 -16.57 3.97
N SER A 158 11.73 -17.81 4.07
CA SER A 158 10.94 -19.00 4.42
C SER A 158 11.32 -19.62 5.76
N GLY A 159 12.14 -18.95 6.56
CA GLY A 159 12.51 -19.42 7.90
C GLY A 159 11.51 -19.01 8.98
N SER A 160 11.85 -19.31 10.22
CA SER A 160 11.04 -19.01 11.41
C SER A 160 10.78 -17.51 11.55
N ALA A 161 9.59 -17.10 11.99
CA ALA A 161 9.29 -15.68 12.25
C ALA A 161 10.09 -15.11 13.45
N ASP A 162 10.75 -15.95 14.23
CA ASP A 162 11.52 -15.57 15.42
C ASP A 162 12.74 -14.67 15.15
N VAL A 163 13.23 -14.63 13.90
CA VAL A 163 14.30 -13.72 13.48
C VAL A 163 13.85 -12.27 13.51
N PHE A 164 12.56 -12.00 13.34
CA PHE A 164 12.06 -10.64 13.38
C PHE A 164 11.92 -10.19 14.84
N HIS A 165 12.34 -8.96 15.11
CA HIS A 165 11.91 -8.27 16.32
C HIS A 165 11.55 -6.84 16.00
N ALA A 166 10.58 -6.32 16.77
CA ALA A 166 10.40 -4.89 16.88
C ALA A 166 11.73 -4.32 17.38
N GLY A 167 12.37 -3.48 16.57
CA GLY A 167 13.51 -2.74 17.06
C GLY A 167 13.04 -1.90 18.24
N LYS A 168 13.64 -2.08 19.42
CA LYS A 168 13.59 -1.02 20.44
C LYS A 168 14.15 0.19 19.74
N THR A 169 13.29 1.17 19.48
CA THR A 169 13.66 2.40 18.80
C THR A 169 14.56 3.20 19.73
N THR A 170 15.82 2.80 19.92
CA THR A 170 16.91 3.69 20.34
C THR A 170 17.31 4.55 19.13
N VAL A 171 16.31 5.15 18.47
CA VAL A 171 16.54 6.39 17.75
C VAL A 171 16.84 7.39 18.85
N LYS A 172 17.99 8.07 18.79
CA LYS A 172 18.26 9.28 19.57
C LYS A 172 17.07 10.23 19.37
N ALA A 173 16.13 10.14 20.30
CA ALA A 173 14.81 10.71 20.20
C ALA A 173 14.84 12.09 20.81
N THR A 174 15.04 13.12 19.98
CA THR A 174 14.47 14.44 20.30
C THR A 174 14.33 15.35 19.08
N SER A 175 15.14 15.19 18.03
CA SER A 175 15.13 16.16 16.91
C SER A 175 14.55 15.63 15.59
N ALA A 176 14.38 14.30 15.43
CA ALA A 176 13.97 13.68 14.16
C ALA A 176 12.47 13.36 14.05
N ARG A 177 11.73 13.25 15.16
CA ARG A 177 10.30 12.87 15.14
C ARG A 177 9.37 13.98 14.63
N GLN A 178 9.72 15.25 14.86
CA GLN A 178 8.92 16.38 14.38
C GLN A 178 9.11 16.63 12.87
N ASN A 179 10.31 16.36 12.35
CA ASN A 179 10.61 16.47 10.92
C ASN A 179 10.01 15.33 10.07
N ASP A 180 9.79 14.13 10.62
CA ASP A 180 9.17 13.04 9.86
C ASP A 180 7.64 13.20 9.77
N LEU A 181 6.96 13.73 10.80
CA LEU A 181 5.51 13.97 10.73
C LEU A 181 5.16 15.00 9.66
N ALA A 182 5.93 16.09 9.56
CA ALA A 182 5.74 17.09 8.49
C ALA A 182 5.93 16.48 7.09
N GLY A 183 6.93 15.61 6.92
CA GLY A 183 7.14 14.89 5.66
C GLY A 183 6.00 13.93 5.32
N VAL A 184 5.49 13.20 6.31
CA VAL A 184 4.31 12.33 6.16
C VAL A 184 3.06 13.14 5.85
N GLU A 185 2.85 14.26 6.54
CA GLU A 185 1.73 15.18 6.29
C GLU A 185 1.74 15.67 4.85
N GLN A 186 2.90 16.04 4.29
CA GLN A 186 2.99 16.45 2.89
C GLN A 186 2.62 15.33 1.92
N ILE A 187 3.07 14.10 2.19
CA ILE A 187 2.69 12.91 1.37
C ILE A 187 1.18 12.71 1.42
N VAL A 188 0.58 12.73 2.62
CA VAL A 188 -0.86 12.55 2.83
C VAL A 188 -1.66 13.68 2.18
N LYS A 189 -1.27 14.94 2.39
CA LYS A 189 -1.93 16.11 1.78
C LYS A 189 -1.94 16.03 0.27
N LYS A 190 -0.80 15.70 -0.35
CA LYS A 190 -0.71 15.55 -1.81
C LYS A 190 -1.67 14.47 -2.32
N ARG A 191 -1.76 13.34 -1.61
CA ARG A 191 -2.68 12.25 -2.01
C ARG A 191 -4.14 12.67 -1.87
N ILE A 192 -4.51 13.25 -0.73
CA ILE A 192 -5.87 13.70 -0.44
C ILE A 192 -6.30 14.83 -1.40
N GLN A 193 -5.39 15.73 -1.76
CA GLN A 193 -5.65 16.76 -2.75
C GLN A 193 -6.00 16.16 -4.11
N ALA A 194 -5.22 15.18 -4.59
CA ALA A 194 -5.51 14.51 -5.87
C ALA A 194 -6.88 13.80 -5.87
N VAL A 195 -7.29 13.23 -4.73
CA VAL A 195 -8.64 12.66 -4.56
C VAL A 195 -9.72 13.75 -4.69
N ASN A 196 -9.54 14.89 -4.01
CA ASN A 196 -10.49 15.99 -4.07
C ASN A 196 -10.61 16.57 -5.49
N GLU A 197 -9.49 16.71 -6.20
CA GLU A 197 -9.48 17.11 -7.61
C GLU A 197 -10.27 16.13 -8.49
N THR A 198 -10.13 14.82 -8.22
CA THR A 198 -10.91 13.78 -8.91
C THR A 198 -12.41 13.90 -8.63
N TYR A 199 -12.80 14.12 -7.37
CA TYR A 199 -14.21 14.33 -7.01
C TYR A 199 -14.78 15.61 -7.64
N ASN A 200 -14.03 16.72 -7.61
CA ASN A 200 -14.44 17.96 -8.27
C ASN A 200 -14.69 17.77 -9.77
N SER A 201 -13.81 17.04 -10.46
CA SER A 201 -13.98 16.76 -11.89
C SER A 201 -15.24 15.93 -12.17
N ILE A 202 -15.41 14.81 -11.46
CA ILE A 202 -16.53 13.88 -11.70
C ILE A 202 -17.87 14.53 -11.35
N PHE A 203 -17.99 15.13 -10.16
CA PHE A 203 -19.24 15.73 -9.72
C PHE A 203 -19.53 17.03 -10.47
N GLY A 204 -18.51 17.82 -10.82
CA GLY A 204 -18.67 19.00 -11.65
C GLY A 204 -19.25 18.66 -13.02
N TYR A 205 -18.69 17.64 -13.69
CA TYR A 205 -19.23 17.15 -14.96
C TYR A 205 -20.66 16.61 -14.81
N PHE A 206 -20.95 15.84 -13.77
CA PHE A 206 -22.31 15.34 -13.50
C PHE A 206 -23.31 16.48 -13.30
N ASN A 207 -22.97 17.48 -12.48
CA ASN A 207 -23.83 18.63 -12.19
C ASN A 207 -24.10 19.43 -13.47
N GLN A 208 -23.07 19.65 -14.29
CA GLN A 208 -23.21 20.33 -15.58
C GLN A 208 -24.12 19.55 -16.55
N MET A 209 -23.97 18.23 -16.65
CA MET A 209 -24.74 17.42 -17.58
C MET A 209 -26.20 17.19 -17.16
N THR A 210 -26.46 17.22 -15.85
CA THR A 210 -27.79 16.91 -15.30
C THR A 210 -28.56 18.15 -14.84
N ASN A 211 -27.93 19.34 -14.86
CA ASN A 211 -28.43 20.56 -14.22
C ASN A 211 -28.83 20.35 -12.74
N GLN A 212 -28.17 19.42 -12.06
CA GLN A 212 -28.32 19.22 -10.63
C GLN A 212 -27.18 19.92 -9.89
N ASP A 213 -27.48 20.50 -8.73
CA ASP A 213 -26.45 21.12 -7.88
C ASP A 213 -26.17 20.21 -6.68
N LYS A 214 -25.48 19.09 -6.93
CA LYS A 214 -25.06 18.19 -5.86
C LYS A 214 -23.80 18.72 -5.19
N LEU A 215 -23.80 18.69 -3.86
CA LEU A 215 -22.62 18.97 -3.06
C LEU A 215 -21.50 17.98 -3.40
N ILE A 216 -20.32 18.53 -3.69
CA ILE A 216 -19.14 17.75 -4.01
C ILE A 216 -18.48 17.29 -2.70
N PRO A 217 -18.29 15.97 -2.48
CA PRO A 217 -17.58 15.47 -1.32
C PRO A 217 -16.13 15.95 -1.32
N SER A 218 -15.59 16.26 -0.15
CA SER A 218 -14.21 16.73 -0.01
C SER A 218 -13.57 16.23 1.28
N TRP A 219 -12.32 15.81 1.17
CA TRP A 219 -11.49 15.42 2.30
C TRP A 219 -10.70 16.60 2.82
N THR A 220 -10.66 16.75 4.15
CA THR A 220 -9.86 17.76 4.83
C THR A 220 -8.77 17.09 5.65
N VAL A 221 -7.54 17.58 5.56
CA VAL A 221 -6.39 17.04 6.30
C VAL A 221 -6.07 17.97 7.46
N VAL A 222 -6.11 17.45 8.69
CA VAL A 222 -5.76 18.17 9.90
C VAL A 222 -4.76 17.37 10.72
N THR A 223 -3.73 18.03 11.22
CA THR A 223 -2.77 17.42 12.15
C THR A 223 -3.25 17.68 13.57
N VAL A 224 -3.52 16.60 14.29
CA VAL A 224 -3.97 16.64 15.69
C VAL A 224 -2.95 15.90 16.55
N LYS A 225 -2.22 16.65 17.38
CA LYS A 225 -1.13 16.11 18.21
C LYS A 225 -0.06 15.41 17.35
N SER A 226 0.05 14.09 17.46
CA SER A 226 1.00 13.22 16.73
C SER A 226 0.36 12.40 15.62
N ALA A 227 -0.88 12.73 15.23
CA ALA A 227 -1.63 12.02 14.21
C ALA A 227 -2.11 12.98 13.11
N ILE A 228 -2.23 12.48 11.90
CA ILE A 228 -2.84 13.17 10.77
C ILE A 228 -4.23 12.57 10.57
N GLN A 229 -5.26 13.40 10.59
CA GLN A 229 -6.64 13.00 10.38
C GLN A 229 -7.12 13.55 9.04
N CYS A 230 -7.66 12.68 8.19
CA CYS A 230 -8.36 13.06 6.98
C CYS A 230 -9.86 12.84 7.20
N ARG A 231 -10.67 13.90 7.09
CA ARG A 231 -12.12 13.86 7.31
C ARG A 231 -12.87 14.14 6.02
N LEU A 232 -13.74 13.22 5.63
CA LEU A 232 -14.65 13.39 4.51
C LEU A 232 -15.82 14.29 4.91
N SER A 233 -16.09 15.31 4.11
CA SER A 233 -17.29 16.13 4.22
C SER A 233 -18.50 15.40 3.62
N GLY A 234 -19.66 15.58 4.25
CA GLY A 234 -20.92 15.01 3.77
C GLY A 234 -21.73 14.32 4.87
N SER A 235 -22.91 13.84 4.50
CA SER A 235 -23.75 13.02 5.37
C SER A 235 -23.22 11.59 5.46
N SER A 236 -23.67 10.84 6.47
CA SER A 236 -23.37 9.41 6.62
C SER A 236 -23.73 8.58 5.38
N GLN A 237 -24.75 9.00 4.62
CA GLN A 237 -25.14 8.38 3.37
C GLN A 237 -24.06 8.56 2.28
N VAL A 238 -23.50 9.77 2.14
CA VAL A 238 -22.41 10.05 1.20
C VAL A 238 -21.15 9.26 1.58
N THR A 239 -20.83 9.20 2.88
CA THR A 239 -19.74 8.37 3.39
C THR A 239 -19.93 6.89 3.03
N GLY A 240 -21.13 6.35 3.19
CA GLY A 240 -21.44 4.97 2.81
C GLY A 240 -21.31 4.71 1.30
N GLN A 241 -21.75 5.66 0.46
CA GLN A 241 -21.61 5.56 -1.00
C GLN A 241 -20.15 5.59 -1.46
N LEU A 242 -19.28 6.30 -0.74
CA LEU A 242 -17.85 6.43 -1.06
C LEU A 242 -16.98 5.41 -0.32
N GLU A 243 -17.56 4.48 0.43
CA GLU A 243 -16.82 3.50 1.25
C GLU A 243 -15.78 2.72 0.43
N GLN A 244 -16.17 2.21 -0.73
CA GLN A 244 -15.25 1.47 -1.60
C GLN A 244 -14.14 2.36 -2.17
N SER A 245 -14.48 3.58 -2.58
CA SER A 245 -13.48 4.58 -3.03
C SER A 245 -12.49 4.90 -1.89
N THR A 246 -13.01 5.03 -0.67
CA THR A 246 -12.23 5.34 0.52
C THR A 246 -11.24 4.24 0.87
N ARG A 247 -11.62 2.96 0.70
CA ARG A 247 -10.69 1.84 0.88
C ARG A 247 -9.47 1.92 -0.04
N TYR A 248 -9.67 2.35 -1.29
CA TYR A 248 -8.53 2.57 -2.21
C TYR A 248 -7.64 3.73 -1.74
N ILE A 249 -8.23 4.82 -1.25
CA ILE A 249 -7.47 5.94 -0.69
C ILE A 249 -6.61 5.49 0.49
N VAL A 250 -7.21 4.74 1.44
CA VAL A 250 -6.52 4.20 2.62
C VAL A 250 -5.35 3.33 2.20
N GLN A 251 -5.60 2.37 1.30
CA GLN A 251 -4.58 1.48 0.79
C GLN A 251 -3.44 2.25 0.10
N ASP A 252 -3.75 3.28 -0.67
CA ASP A 252 -2.72 4.07 -1.35
C ASP A 252 -1.88 4.89 -0.38
N ILE A 253 -2.50 5.41 0.69
CA ILE A 253 -1.77 6.08 1.77
C ILE A 253 -0.87 5.06 2.49
N GLU A 254 -1.37 3.88 2.85
CA GLU A 254 -0.56 2.82 3.49
C GLU A 254 0.67 2.46 2.66
N GLN A 255 0.49 2.29 1.35
CA GLN A 255 1.58 1.97 0.43
C GLN A 255 2.57 3.13 0.27
N SER A 256 2.09 4.37 0.28
CA SER A 256 2.95 5.57 0.25
C SER A 256 3.77 5.75 1.53
N LEU A 257 3.33 5.14 2.62
CA LEU A 257 4.00 5.14 3.92
C LEU A 257 4.82 3.87 4.18
N LEU A 258 5.07 3.05 3.16
CA LEU A 258 5.84 1.83 3.29
C LEU A 258 7.22 2.09 3.92
N GLY A 259 7.53 1.37 4.99
CA GLY A 259 8.78 1.51 5.74
C GLY A 259 8.84 2.69 6.72
N LYS A 260 7.80 3.53 6.78
CA LYS A 260 7.69 4.60 7.77
C LYS A 260 7.02 4.10 9.06
N PRO A 261 7.30 4.71 10.23
CA PRO A 261 6.79 4.25 11.53
C PRO A 261 5.34 4.68 11.80
N TYR A 262 4.48 4.64 10.77
CA TYR A 262 3.08 5.07 10.86
C TYR A 262 2.14 3.94 10.43
N SER A 263 0.96 3.89 11.05
CA SER A 263 -0.17 3.06 10.63
C SER A 263 -1.27 3.96 10.08
N VAL A 264 -2.09 3.39 9.20
CA VAL A 264 -3.30 4.04 8.69
C VAL A 264 -4.48 3.22 9.20
N SER A 265 -5.52 3.89 9.67
CA SER A 265 -6.79 3.28 10.02
C SER A 265 -7.92 4.07 9.40
N TYR A 266 -9.05 3.42 9.19
CA TYR A 266 -10.22 4.07 8.64
C TYR A 266 -11.48 3.65 9.39
N LYS A 267 -12.31 4.63 9.74
CA LYS A 267 -13.62 4.43 10.34
C LYS A 267 -14.55 5.56 9.96
N SER A 268 -15.64 5.22 9.26
CA SER A 268 -16.79 6.11 9.05
C SER A 268 -16.43 7.52 8.56
N GLY A 269 -15.71 7.61 7.43
CA GLY A 269 -15.33 8.91 6.84
C GLY A 269 -14.13 9.61 7.51
N LEU A 270 -13.48 8.95 8.47
CA LEU A 270 -12.23 9.39 9.08
C LEU A 270 -11.11 8.42 8.74
N ILE A 271 -10.08 8.90 8.05
CA ILE A 271 -8.79 8.21 7.91
C ILE A 271 -7.86 8.81 8.96
N GLU A 272 -7.30 7.97 9.83
CA GLU A 272 -6.34 8.39 10.84
C GLU A 272 -4.98 7.74 10.57
N ILE A 273 -3.95 8.58 10.45
CA ILE A 273 -2.56 8.18 10.32
C ILE A 273 -1.86 8.52 11.63
N GLY A 274 -1.45 7.50 12.37
CA GLY A 274 -0.82 7.65 13.69
C GLY A 274 0.49 6.88 13.78
N PRO A 275 1.27 7.08 14.86
CA PRO A 275 2.42 6.24 15.14
C PRO A 275 1.97 4.78 15.21
N ARG A 276 2.71 3.88 14.56
CA ARG A 276 2.39 2.46 14.62
C ARG A 276 2.62 1.96 16.05
N GLU A 277 1.56 1.48 16.71
CA GLU A 277 1.68 0.83 18.01
C GLU A 277 2.41 -0.52 17.82
N ASN A 278 3.47 -0.73 18.63
CA ASN A 278 4.29 -1.95 18.65
C ASN A 278 3.72 -2.97 19.63
#